data_AF-A0A2M8PY29-F1
#
_entry.id   AF-A0A2M8PY29-F1
#
_cell.length_a   1.000
_cell.length_b   1.000
_cell.length_c   1.000
_cell.angle_alpha   90.00
_cell.angle_beta   90.00
_cell.angle_gamma   90.00
#
_symmetry.space_group_name_H-M   'P 1'
#
loop_
_entity.id
_entity.type
_entity.pdbx_description
1 polymer ?
#
loop_
_entity_poly.entity_id
_entity_poly.type
_entity_poly.pdbx_seq_one_letter_code
_entity_poly.pdbx_strand_id
1 'polypeptide(L)'
;MYVRGNHDHHDRFNKMGGINLHQKIITQNGYSFAGLEGSISYNKNGVQYTESGMASRVLSLLPPLLIRRAVKGYGVDVFVAHSPPRGLNDASDFAHRGFRSFRWLIRWAQPRYFIHGHVDLYDQRADRRIQFHRTTIININPALMLELSQDVTEGIVDE
;
A
#
# COMPACT_ATOMS: atom_id res chain seq x y z
N MET A 1 3.80 -8.88 -8.51
CA MET A 1 3.61 -7.41 -8.58
C MET A 1 4.52 -6.77 -7.55
N TYR A 2 5.01 -5.54 -7.75
CA TYR A 2 5.94 -4.90 -6.82
C TYR A 2 5.81 -3.38 -6.79
N VAL A 3 6.37 -2.75 -5.75
CA VAL A 3 6.70 -1.32 -5.69
C VAL A 3 8.17 -1.19 -5.29
N ARG A 4 8.85 -0.14 -5.75
CA ARG A 4 10.26 0.07 -5.42
C ARG A 4 10.45 0.64 -4.01
N GLY A 5 11.54 0.27 -3.36
CA GLY A 5 12.04 0.88 -2.15
C GLY A 5 13.06 2.00 -2.38
N ASN A 6 13.57 2.54 -1.28
CA ASN A 6 14.62 3.57 -1.29
C ASN A 6 16.01 3.04 -1.67
N HIS A 7 16.23 1.72 -1.62
CA HIS A 7 17.48 1.07 -2.04
C HIS A 7 17.46 0.58 -3.51
N ASP A 8 16.32 0.77 -4.20
CA ASP A 8 16.13 0.28 -5.56
C ASP A 8 16.63 1.30 -6.58
N HIS A 9 17.88 1.13 -7.02
CA HIS A 9 18.46 1.91 -8.10
C HIS A 9 17.94 1.43 -9.47
N HIS A 10 17.90 2.35 -10.44
CA HIS A 10 17.21 2.19 -11.72
C HIS A 10 17.63 0.93 -12.52
N ASP A 11 18.83 0.39 -12.29
CA ASP A 11 19.40 -0.66 -13.14
C ASP A 11 19.01 -2.10 -12.76
N ARG A 12 18.44 -2.34 -11.57
CA ARG A 12 18.20 -3.72 -11.09
C ARG A 12 16.82 -4.29 -11.46
N PHE A 13 15.77 -3.46 -11.55
CA PHE A 13 14.38 -3.96 -11.61
C PHE A 13 13.88 -4.31 -13.01
N ASN A 14 14.44 -3.72 -14.06
CA ASN A 14 14.02 -4.06 -15.43
C ASN A 14 14.40 -5.51 -15.82
N LYS A 15 15.31 -6.16 -15.09
CA LYS A 15 15.82 -7.50 -15.44
C LYS A 15 15.08 -8.66 -14.75
N MET A 16 14.36 -8.43 -13.66
CA MET A 16 13.78 -9.50 -12.83
C MET A 16 12.32 -9.86 -13.17
N GLY A 17 11.70 -9.15 -14.12
CA GLY A 17 10.30 -9.34 -14.46
C GLY A 17 9.34 -8.84 -13.36
N GLY A 18 8.04 -8.95 -13.63
CA GLY A 18 6.97 -8.53 -12.72
C GLY A 18 6.33 -7.17 -13.05
N ILE A 19 5.13 -6.95 -12.53
CA ILE A 19 4.33 -5.74 -12.77
C ILE A 19 4.60 -4.72 -11.66
N ASN A 20 5.20 -3.58 -12.02
CA ASN A 20 5.32 -2.43 -11.11
C ASN A 20 3.95 -1.77 -10.90
N LEU A 21 3.51 -1.69 -9.63
CA LEU A 21 2.24 -1.10 -9.21
C LEU A 21 2.26 0.41 -9.03
N HIS A 22 3.43 1.05 -9.11
CA HIS A 22 3.56 2.48 -8.86
C HIS A 22 2.58 3.29 -9.71
N GLN A 23 1.63 3.97 -9.04
CA GLN A 23 0.58 4.79 -9.68
C GLN A 23 -0.32 4.01 -10.67
N LYS A 24 -0.45 2.70 -10.46
CA LYS A 24 -1.30 1.83 -11.29
C LYS A 24 -2.29 1.07 -10.42
N ILE A 25 -3.44 0.74 -11.01
CA ILE A 25 -4.39 -0.22 -10.46
C ILE A 25 -4.44 -1.41 -11.42
N ILE A 26 -4.15 -2.60 -10.93
CA ILE A 26 -4.09 -3.84 -11.70
C ILE A 26 -5.09 -4.83 -11.10
N THR A 27 -5.90 -5.46 -11.95
CA THR A 27 -6.77 -6.56 -11.53
C THR A 27 -6.15 -7.88 -11.99
N GLN A 28 -6.00 -8.86 -11.09
CA GLN A 28 -5.53 -10.20 -11.39
C GLN A 28 -6.32 -11.22 -10.56
N ASN A 29 -6.83 -12.28 -11.20
CA ASN A 29 -7.62 -13.34 -10.56
C ASN A 29 -8.81 -12.80 -9.73
N GLY A 30 -9.50 -11.78 -10.25
CA GLY A 30 -10.62 -11.13 -9.59
C GLY A 30 -10.26 -10.15 -8.46
N TYR A 31 -9.00 -10.11 -8.02
CA TYR A 31 -8.51 -9.18 -7.00
C TYR A 31 -7.84 -7.95 -7.61
N SER A 32 -8.00 -6.82 -6.95
CA SER A 32 -7.47 -5.53 -7.37
C SER A 32 -6.32 -5.06 -6.48
N PHE A 33 -5.25 -4.61 -7.15
CA PHE A 33 -3.99 -4.21 -6.55
C PHE A 33 -3.64 -2.79 -6.98
N ALA A 34 -3.15 -1.97 -6.07
CA ALA A 34 -2.57 -0.66 -6.40
C ALA A 34 -1.33 -0.40 -5.57
N GLY A 35 -0.49 0.55 -5.94
CA GLY A 35 0.65 0.84 -5.09
C GLY A 35 1.40 2.14 -5.34
N LEU A 36 2.19 2.51 -4.34
CA LEU A 36 3.09 3.66 -4.34
C LEU A 36 4.46 3.28 -3.80
N GLU A 37 5.50 3.58 -4.56
CA GLU A 37 6.87 3.24 -4.24
C GLU A 37 7.54 4.33 -3.39
N GLY A 38 8.73 4.04 -2.88
CA GLY A 38 9.64 5.00 -2.28
C GLY A 38 9.40 5.32 -0.80
N SER A 39 10.28 6.17 -0.29
CA SER A 39 10.28 6.64 1.11
C SER A 39 10.36 8.15 1.24
N ILE A 40 10.19 8.65 2.47
CA ILE A 40 10.39 10.08 2.75
C ILE A 40 11.79 10.47 2.31
N SER A 41 11.93 11.64 1.70
CA SER A 41 13.23 12.15 1.27
C SER A 41 14.08 12.56 2.47
N TYR A 42 15.26 11.93 2.62
CA TYR A 42 16.22 12.22 3.69
C TYR A 42 17.67 12.35 3.22
N ASN A 43 18.04 11.74 2.09
CA ASN A 43 19.40 11.83 1.56
C ASN A 43 19.48 11.82 0.01
N LYS A 44 18.35 11.92 -0.69
CA LYS A 44 18.25 11.94 -2.16
C LYS A 44 18.78 10.68 -2.87
N ASN A 45 18.90 9.55 -2.17
CA ASN A 45 19.34 8.29 -2.75
C ASN A 45 18.16 7.35 -3.09
N GLY A 46 18.18 6.75 -4.28
CA GLY A 46 17.13 5.84 -4.74
C GLY A 46 15.76 6.51 -4.89
N VAL A 47 14.67 5.76 -4.66
CA VAL A 47 13.31 6.30 -4.85
C VAL A 47 12.82 6.97 -3.55
N GLN A 48 12.84 8.30 -3.55
CA GLN A 48 12.44 9.13 -2.41
C GLN A 48 11.50 10.27 -2.83
N TYR A 49 10.59 10.65 -1.93
CA TYR A 49 9.61 11.69 -2.16
C TYR A 49 9.48 12.63 -0.96
N THR A 50 9.24 13.91 -1.24
CA THR A 50 8.69 14.82 -0.23
C THR A 50 7.25 14.45 0.06
N GLU A 51 6.69 14.98 1.16
CA GLU A 51 5.26 14.80 1.42
C GLU A 51 4.37 15.33 0.30
N SER A 52 4.67 16.50 -0.25
CA SER A 52 3.93 17.06 -1.38
C SER A 52 4.05 16.17 -2.62
N GLY A 53 5.23 15.61 -2.86
CA GLY A 53 5.49 14.67 -3.97
C GLY A 53 4.71 13.37 -3.84
N MET A 54 4.59 12.83 -2.62
CA MET A 54 3.76 11.66 -2.36
C MET A 54 2.27 12.00 -2.39
N ALA A 55 1.86 13.14 -1.85
CA ALA A 55 0.48 13.63 -1.87
C ALA A 55 -0.05 13.77 -3.30
N SER A 56 0.73 14.33 -4.22
CA SER A 56 0.36 14.43 -5.64
C SER A 56 0.06 13.05 -6.26
N ARG A 57 0.84 12.03 -5.90
CA ARG A 57 0.66 10.64 -6.37
C ARG A 57 -0.51 9.93 -5.71
N VAL A 58 -0.79 10.24 -4.45
CA VAL A 58 -2.02 9.80 -3.79
C VAL A 58 -3.22 10.41 -4.51
N LEU A 59 -3.18 11.71 -4.83
CA LEU A 59 -4.25 12.40 -5.53
C LEU A 59 -4.47 11.87 -6.94
N SER A 60 -3.43 11.44 -7.66
CA SER A 60 -3.60 10.83 -9.00
C SER A 60 -4.31 9.47 -8.95
N LEU A 61 -4.11 8.69 -7.88
CA LEU A 61 -4.79 7.41 -7.67
C LEU A 61 -6.18 7.56 -7.03
N LEU A 62 -6.47 8.67 -6.34
CA LEU A 62 -7.66 8.78 -5.52
C LEU A 62 -8.98 8.68 -6.32
N PRO A 63 -9.16 9.38 -7.47
CA PRO A 63 -10.41 9.31 -8.22
C PRO A 63 -10.82 7.88 -8.64
N PRO A 64 -9.97 7.06 -9.31
CA PRO A 64 -10.37 5.71 -9.68
C PRO A 64 -10.58 4.80 -8.46
N LEU A 65 -9.88 5.02 -7.34
CA LEU A 65 -10.12 4.29 -6.10
C LEU A 65 -11.47 4.63 -5.47
N LEU A 66 -11.89 5.90 -5.53
CA LEU A 66 -13.19 6.33 -5.02
C LEU A 66 -14.34 5.74 -5.84
N ILE A 67 -14.20 5.68 -7.17
CA ILE A 67 -15.18 5.01 -8.05
C ILE A 67 -15.31 3.54 -7.67
N ARG A 68 -14.19 2.84 -7.49
CA ARG A 68 -14.20 1.43 -7.06
C ARG A 68 -14.84 1.26 -5.68
N ARG A 69 -14.55 2.16 -4.74
CA ARG A 69 -15.16 2.15 -3.40
C ARG A 69 -16.67 2.33 -3.46
N ALA A 70 -17.18 3.20 -4.34
CA ALA A 70 -18.62 3.40 -4.50
C ALA A 70 -19.34 2.13 -5.00
N VAL A 71 -18.68 1.32 -5.85
CA VAL A 71 -19.26 0.10 -6.43
C VAL A 71 -19.05 -1.13 -5.54
N LYS A 72 -17.86 -1.31 -4.96
CA LYS A 72 -17.46 -2.52 -4.22
C LYS A 72 -17.47 -2.35 -2.69
N GLY A 73 -17.66 -1.14 -2.19
CA GLY A 73 -17.49 -0.79 -0.77
C GLY A 73 -16.04 -0.53 -0.34
N TYR A 74 -15.05 -0.80 -1.20
CA TYR A 74 -13.62 -0.59 -0.97
C TYR A 74 -12.89 -0.20 -2.27
N GLY A 75 -11.78 0.55 -2.15
CA GLY A 75 -11.07 1.08 -3.32
C GLY A 75 -10.25 0.03 -4.07
N VAL A 76 -9.49 -0.79 -3.34
CA VAL A 76 -8.77 -1.98 -3.85
C VAL A 76 -8.67 -3.05 -2.78
N ASP A 77 -8.46 -4.30 -3.19
CA ASP A 77 -8.24 -5.40 -2.25
C ASP A 77 -6.91 -5.23 -1.52
N VAL A 78 -5.84 -4.96 -2.27
CA VAL A 78 -4.50 -4.79 -1.70
C VAL A 78 -3.84 -3.52 -2.23
N PHE A 79 -3.55 -2.60 -1.33
CA PHE A 79 -2.69 -1.46 -1.60
C PHE A 79 -1.27 -1.76 -1.10
N VAL A 80 -0.27 -1.67 -1.97
CA VAL A 80 1.13 -1.95 -1.67
C VAL A 80 1.91 -0.64 -1.60
N ALA A 81 2.56 -0.38 -0.49
CA ALA A 81 3.50 0.73 -0.34
C ALA A 81 4.86 0.23 0.13
N HIS A 82 5.94 0.97 -0.16
CA HIS A 82 7.20 0.70 0.50
C HIS A 82 7.17 1.23 1.94
N SER A 83 6.81 2.51 2.10
CA SER A 83 6.76 3.19 3.40
C SER A 83 5.43 3.05 4.15
N PRO A 84 5.44 3.13 5.49
CA PRO A 84 4.24 3.12 6.31
C PRO A 84 3.41 4.41 6.15
N PRO A 85 2.12 4.40 6.55
CA PRO A 85 1.37 5.61 6.85
C PRO A 85 1.90 6.29 8.13
N ARG A 86 1.89 7.63 8.19
CA ARG A 86 2.39 8.37 9.36
C ARG A 86 1.65 7.98 10.64
N GLY A 87 2.39 7.63 11.69
CA GLY A 87 1.86 7.27 13.01
C GLY A 87 1.16 5.91 13.05
N LEU A 88 1.29 5.08 12.00
CA LEU A 88 0.68 3.75 11.90
C LEU A 88 1.77 2.80 11.38
N ASN A 89 2.36 1.99 12.26
CA ASN A 89 3.53 1.14 11.95
C ASN A 89 4.73 1.91 11.38
N ASP A 90 4.89 3.19 11.70
CA ASP A 90 6.09 3.97 11.38
C ASP A 90 7.03 4.10 12.59
N ALA A 91 8.28 4.49 12.34
CA ALA A 91 9.23 4.75 13.42
C ALA A 91 9.43 6.25 13.68
N SER A 92 10.04 6.56 14.83
CA SER A 92 10.31 7.95 15.24
C SER A 92 11.46 8.59 14.45
N ASP A 93 12.40 7.78 13.95
CA ASP A 93 13.52 8.28 13.17
C ASP A 93 13.06 8.80 11.80
N PHE A 94 13.88 9.67 11.22
CA PHE A 94 13.50 10.43 10.04
C PHE A 94 13.39 9.56 8.78
N ALA A 95 14.19 8.49 8.66
CA ALA A 95 14.21 7.63 7.48
C ALA A 95 12.98 6.71 7.43
N HIS A 96 12.50 6.24 8.59
CA HIS A 96 11.38 5.30 8.69
C HIS A 96 10.04 5.98 9.02
N ARG A 97 10.00 7.31 9.01
CA ARG A 97 8.77 8.08 9.19
C ARG A 97 7.82 7.82 8.01
N GLY A 98 6.55 7.59 8.33
CA GLY A 98 5.53 7.34 7.33
C GLY A 98 4.96 8.60 6.69
N PHE A 99 4.22 8.44 5.60
CA PHE A 99 3.56 9.54 4.91
C PHE A 99 2.17 9.87 5.49
N ARG A 100 1.89 11.14 5.76
CA ARG A 100 0.58 11.69 6.12
C ARG A 100 -0.42 11.51 4.98
N SER A 101 0.04 11.67 3.75
CA SER A 101 -0.78 11.50 2.55
C SER A 101 -1.39 10.08 2.43
N PHE A 102 -0.72 9.05 2.95
CA PHE A 102 -1.27 7.70 3.02
C PHE A 102 -2.47 7.59 3.98
N ARG A 103 -2.53 8.40 5.04
CA ARG A 103 -3.72 8.45 5.91
C ARG A 103 -4.95 8.95 5.16
N TRP A 104 -4.78 9.93 4.26
CA TRP A 104 -5.87 10.42 3.41
C TRP A 104 -6.34 9.35 2.43
N LEU A 105 -5.40 8.65 1.79
CA LEU A 105 -5.70 7.51 0.93
C LEU A 105 -6.51 6.46 1.69
N ILE A 106 -6.07 6.05 2.88
CA ILE A 106 -6.78 5.05 3.67
C ILE A 106 -8.16 5.54 4.09
N ARG A 107 -8.28 6.80 4.54
CA ARG A 107 -9.56 7.38 4.96
C ARG A 107 -10.59 7.40 3.84
N TRP A 108 -10.17 7.72 2.62
CA TRP A 108 -11.05 7.94 1.48
C TRP A 108 -11.21 6.74 0.56
N ALA A 109 -10.13 6.06 0.21
CA ALA A 109 -10.21 4.87 -0.65
C ALA A 109 -10.56 3.61 0.14
N GLN A 110 -10.25 3.54 1.44
CA GLN A 110 -10.49 2.38 2.30
C GLN A 110 -10.13 1.04 1.61
N PRO A 111 -8.86 0.83 1.19
CA PRO A 111 -8.46 -0.48 0.68
C PRO A 111 -8.69 -1.54 1.76
N ARG A 112 -8.95 -2.80 1.39
CA ARG A 112 -9.13 -3.87 2.40
C ARG A 112 -7.84 -4.06 3.19
N TYR A 113 -6.73 -4.15 2.47
CA TYR A 113 -5.39 -4.26 3.03
C TYR A 113 -4.48 -3.14 2.54
N PHE A 114 -3.73 -2.53 3.46
CA PHE A 114 -2.61 -1.63 3.15
C PHE A 114 -1.32 -2.29 3.65
N ILE A 115 -0.50 -2.76 2.72
CA ILE A 115 0.70 -3.53 3.01
C ILE A 115 1.91 -2.63 2.83
N HIS A 116 2.80 -2.60 3.82
CA HIS A 116 4.06 -1.87 3.72
C HIS A 116 5.24 -2.64 4.31
N GLY A 117 6.44 -2.22 3.94
CA GLY A 117 7.70 -2.64 4.54
C GLY A 117 8.42 -1.45 5.17
N HIS A 118 9.71 -1.33 4.86
CA HIS A 118 10.64 -0.25 5.24
C HIS A 118 10.95 -0.13 6.72
N VAL A 119 10.02 -0.46 7.62
CA VAL A 119 10.26 -0.43 9.07
C VAL A 119 10.66 -1.81 9.57
N ASP A 120 11.90 -1.93 10.02
CA ASP A 120 12.40 -3.12 10.72
C ASP A 120 11.70 -3.26 12.07
N LEU A 121 10.97 -4.36 12.23
CA LEU A 121 10.42 -4.76 13.53
C LEU A 121 11.51 -5.55 14.25
N TYR A 122 12.30 -4.84 15.09
CA TYR A 122 13.29 -5.49 15.96
C TYR A 122 12.64 -6.38 17.02
N ASP A 123 11.41 -6.05 17.43
CA ASP A 123 10.61 -6.87 18.33
C ASP A 123 9.59 -7.69 17.53
N GLN A 124 9.72 -9.02 17.56
CA GLN A 124 8.77 -9.93 16.91
C GLN A 124 7.37 -9.88 17.53
N ARG A 125 7.23 -9.31 18.73
CA ARG A 125 5.95 -9.10 19.43
C ARG A 125 5.25 -7.80 19.03
N ALA A 126 5.90 -6.92 18.27
CA ALA A 126 5.27 -5.69 17.81
C ALA A 126 4.07 -6.01 16.91
N ASP A 127 2.97 -5.28 17.12
CA ASP A 127 1.73 -5.48 16.37
C ASP A 127 1.95 -5.17 14.88
N ARG A 128 2.15 -6.23 14.09
CA ARG A 128 2.32 -6.15 12.64
C ARG A 128 1.08 -5.63 11.93
N ARG A 129 -0.09 -5.77 12.56
CA ARG A 129 -1.40 -5.46 11.99
C ARG A 129 -2.07 -4.37 12.82
N ILE A 130 -2.49 -3.30 12.16
CA ILE A 130 -3.28 -2.23 12.76
C ILE A 130 -4.55 -2.05 11.94
N GLN A 131 -5.70 -2.02 12.61
CA GLN A 131 -6.95 -1.61 11.98
C GLN A 131 -7.04 -0.08 11.99
N PHE A 132 -7.17 0.54 10.82
CA PHE A 132 -7.41 1.97 10.68
C PHE A 132 -8.56 2.21 9.72
N HIS A 133 -9.66 2.77 10.21
CA HIS A 133 -10.96 2.78 9.51
C HIS A 133 -11.40 1.35 9.11
N ARG A 134 -11.69 1.11 7.83
CA ARG A 134 -12.05 -0.20 7.27
C ARG A 134 -10.86 -0.92 6.62
N THR A 135 -9.64 -0.45 6.88
CA THR A 135 -8.41 -0.97 6.29
C THR A 135 -7.56 -1.65 7.35
N THR A 136 -7.10 -2.86 7.04
CA THR A 136 -6.06 -3.53 7.81
C THR A 136 -4.69 -3.13 7.26
N ILE A 137 -3.92 -2.40 8.05
CA ILE A 137 -2.53 -2.01 7.73
C ILE A 137 -1.61 -3.13 8.22
N ILE A 138 -0.71 -3.60 7.36
CA ILE A 138 0.19 -4.72 7.69
C ILE A 138 1.64 -4.37 7.35
N ASN A 139 2.53 -4.43 8.36
CA ASN A 139 3.97 -4.45 8.15
C ASN A 139 4.39 -5.90 7.83
N ILE A 140 5.02 -6.12 6.66
CA ILE A 140 5.37 -7.46 6.18
C ILE A 140 6.75 -7.94 6.59
N ASN A 141 7.58 -7.11 7.23
CA ASN A 141 8.99 -7.44 7.42
C ASN A 141 9.20 -8.72 8.27
N PRO A 142 9.93 -9.75 7.78
CA PRO A 142 10.55 -9.87 6.45
C PRO A 142 9.62 -10.47 5.36
N ALA A 143 8.67 -11.31 5.74
CA ALA A 143 7.65 -11.83 4.84
C ALA A 143 6.29 -12.05 5.55
N LEU A 144 5.22 -12.06 4.76
CA LEU A 144 3.85 -12.38 5.18
C LEU A 144 3.14 -13.20 4.10
N MET A 145 2.41 -14.23 4.52
CA MET A 145 1.40 -14.89 3.69
C MET A 145 0.03 -14.29 3.99
N LEU A 146 -0.67 -13.82 2.95
CA LEU A 146 -2.02 -13.28 3.05
C LEU A 146 -2.95 -14.11 2.16
N GLU A 147 -3.94 -14.74 2.78
CA GLU A 147 -5.01 -15.44 2.08
C GLU A 147 -6.15 -14.46 1.79
N LEU A 148 -6.63 -14.44 0.55
CA LEU A 148 -7.73 -13.61 0.11
C LEU A 148 -8.90 -14.50 -0.26
N SER A 149 -10.07 -14.21 0.32
CA SER A 149 -11.36 -14.75 -0.11
C SER A 149 -12.17 -13.65 -0.80
N GLN A 150 -12.92 -14.06 -1.82
CA GLN A 150 -14.03 -13.27 -2.33
C GLN A 150 -15.25 -13.64 -1.48
N ASP A 151 -15.99 -12.62 -1.04
CA ASP A 151 -17.30 -12.87 -0.47
C ASP A 151 -18.18 -13.40 -1.60
N VAL A 152 -18.54 -14.69 -1.53
CA VAL A 152 -19.53 -15.26 -2.43
C VAL A 152 -20.86 -14.66 -2.01
N THR A 153 -21.33 -13.63 -2.73
CA THR A 153 -22.75 -13.28 -2.68
C THR A 153 -23.51 -14.46 -3.27
N GLU A 154 -24.01 -15.34 -2.39
CA GLU A 154 -25.05 -16.29 -2.75
C GLU A 154 -26.20 -15.48 -3.35
N GLY A 155 -26.38 -15.61 -4.67
CA GLY A 155 -27.58 -15.13 -5.32
C GLY A 155 -28.75 -15.91 -4.75
N ILE A 156 -29.71 -15.21 -4.18
CA ILE A 156 -31.04 -15.75 -3.92
C ILE A 156 -31.56 -16.23 -5.28
N VAL A 157 -31.58 -17.53 -5.48
CA VAL A 157 -32.35 -18.17 -6.55
C VAL A 157 -33.76 -18.27 -5.98
N ASP A 158 -34.61 -17.32 -6.33
CA ASP A 158 -36.05 -17.48 -6.13
C ASP A 158 -36.52 -18.59 -7.10
N GLU A 159 -37.09 -19.66 -6.54
CA GLU A 159 -37.84 -20.70 -7.27
C GLU A 159 -39.20 -20.17 -7.77
#